data_AF-A0AAQ3MX58-F1
#
_entry.id   AF-A0AAQ3MX58-F1
#
_cell.length_a   1.000
_cell.length_b   1.000
_cell.length_c   1.000
_cell.angle_alpha   90.00
_cell.angle_beta   90.00
_cell.angle_gamma   90.00
#
_symmetry.space_group_name_H-M   'P 1'
#
loop_
_entity.id
_entity.type
_entity.pdbx_description
1 polymer ?
#
loop_
_entity_poly.entity_id
_entity_poly.type
_entity_poly.pdbx_seq_one_letter_code
_entity_poly.pdbx_strand_id
1 'polypeptide(L)'
;MVTKSSLPLLLLKDDILPFVSCVFLRRLLLPGVHHNATLYATLVEYSRHLSESELQTLTADGIKKEILSIIEHEVGSEKISLLHCWKSFFNRYFHNWCKSNALYGLLVDSSSGAVGLIRRSSISLFRSLEDIERIMEVVVRKPLETVRRESEKREKEIESFE
;
A
#
# COMPACT_ATOMS: atom_id res chain seq x y z
N MET A 1 -41.58 -31.92 13.29
CA MET A 1 -40.28 -31.41 13.80
C MET A 1 -39.39 -31.14 12.61
N VAL A 2 -39.32 -29.87 12.17
CA VAL A 2 -38.52 -29.48 11.00
C VAL A 2 -37.08 -29.24 11.45
N THR A 3 -36.17 -29.83 10.70
CA THR A 3 -34.71 -29.79 10.86
C THR A 3 -34.19 -28.36 10.88
N LYS A 4 -33.24 -28.10 11.79
CA LYS A 4 -32.43 -26.88 11.85
C LYS A 4 -31.86 -26.60 10.46
N SER A 5 -32.27 -25.47 9.89
CA SER A 5 -31.72 -24.91 8.66
C SER A 5 -30.25 -24.55 8.86
N SER A 6 -29.35 -25.40 8.38
CA SER A 6 -27.99 -24.98 8.02
C SER A 6 -28.09 -24.08 6.80
N LEU A 7 -28.39 -22.79 7.02
CA LEU A 7 -28.24 -21.73 6.02
C LEU A 7 -26.75 -21.66 5.59
N PRO A 8 -26.47 -21.38 4.31
CA PRO A 8 -25.31 -21.92 3.63
C PRO A 8 -24.03 -21.15 3.96
N LEU A 9 -23.13 -21.79 4.72
CA LEU A 9 -21.72 -21.41 4.86
C LEU A 9 -20.95 -21.33 3.52
N LEU A 10 -21.57 -21.80 2.42
CA LEU A 10 -21.01 -21.74 1.07
C LEU A 10 -21.19 -20.37 0.39
N LEU A 11 -22.25 -19.60 0.71
CA LEU A 11 -22.49 -18.30 0.06
C LEU A 11 -21.48 -17.21 0.52
N LEU A 12 -20.99 -17.32 1.75
CA LEU A 12 -19.97 -16.40 2.29
C LEU A 12 -18.63 -16.53 1.55
N LYS A 13 -18.26 -17.72 1.07
CA LYS A 13 -16.97 -17.91 0.40
C LYS A 13 -16.89 -17.21 -0.96
N ASP A 14 -18.01 -17.13 -1.67
CA ASP A 14 -18.06 -16.52 -3.00
C ASP A 14 -18.12 -14.98 -2.95
N ASP A 15 -18.67 -14.40 -1.86
CA ASP A 15 -18.74 -12.93 -1.66
C ASP A 15 -17.50 -12.32 -0.97
N ILE A 16 -16.70 -13.12 -0.26
CA ILE A 16 -15.48 -12.64 0.41
C ILE A 16 -14.41 -12.23 -0.62
N LEU A 17 -14.30 -12.95 -1.74
CA LEU A 17 -13.26 -12.73 -2.73
C LEU A 17 -13.41 -11.36 -3.43
N PRO A 18 -14.60 -10.96 -3.95
CA PRO A 18 -14.83 -9.61 -4.45
C PRO A 18 -14.65 -8.54 -3.37
N PHE A 19 -15.11 -8.79 -2.14
CA PHE A 19 -15.00 -7.82 -1.05
C PHE A 19 -13.55 -7.49 -0.69
N VAL A 20 -12.71 -8.52 -0.49
CA VAL A 20 -11.30 -8.35 -0.14
C VAL A 20 -10.55 -7.60 -1.25
N SER A 21 -10.79 -7.98 -2.51
CA SER A 21 -10.21 -7.28 -3.66
C SER A 21 -10.69 -5.81 -3.76
N CYS A 22 -11.95 -5.52 -3.43
CA CYS A 22 -12.45 -4.14 -3.37
C CYS A 22 -11.71 -3.29 -2.32
N VAL A 23 -11.41 -3.86 -1.14
CA VAL A 23 -10.68 -3.14 -0.08
C VAL A 23 -9.27 -2.77 -0.57
N PHE A 24 -8.56 -3.72 -1.17
CA PHE A 24 -7.20 -3.49 -1.66
C PHE A 24 -7.15 -2.52 -2.83
N LEU A 25 -8.07 -2.64 -3.81
CA LEU A 25 -8.18 -1.68 -4.91
C LEU A 25 -8.47 -0.28 -4.40
N ARG A 26 -9.41 -0.11 -3.48
CA ARG A 26 -9.70 1.19 -2.89
C ARG A 26 -8.47 1.80 -2.25
N ARG A 27 -7.69 1.00 -1.50
CA ARG A 27 -6.46 1.46 -0.85
C ARG A 27 -5.38 1.86 -1.86
N LEU A 28 -5.18 1.06 -2.90
CA LEU A 28 -4.20 1.32 -3.97
C LEU A 28 -4.51 2.59 -4.77
N LEU A 29 -5.80 2.89 -4.95
CA LEU A 29 -6.28 4.04 -5.73
C LEU A 29 -6.45 5.33 -4.89
N LEU A 30 -6.09 5.32 -3.60
CA LEU A 30 -6.12 6.54 -2.80
C LEU A 30 -5.06 7.54 -3.27
N PRO A 31 -5.35 8.86 -3.19
CA PRO A 31 -4.33 9.89 -3.36
C PRO A 31 -3.13 9.66 -2.44
N GLY A 32 -1.92 9.83 -2.98
CA GLY A 32 -0.67 9.58 -2.27
C GLY A 32 -0.19 8.13 -2.30
N VAL A 33 -1.10 7.16 -2.48
CA VAL A 33 -0.75 5.75 -2.72
C VAL A 33 -0.66 5.47 -4.22
N HIS A 34 -1.61 6.00 -4.99
CA HIS A 34 -1.66 5.79 -6.44
C HIS A 34 -0.59 6.62 -7.17
N HIS A 35 0.38 5.92 -7.76
CA HIS A 35 1.38 6.47 -8.67
C HIS A 35 1.32 5.76 -10.03
N ASN A 36 1.00 6.50 -11.10
CA ASN A 36 0.84 5.95 -12.46
C ASN A 36 2.08 5.20 -12.95
N ALA A 37 3.26 5.81 -12.84
CA ALA A 37 4.51 5.20 -13.31
C ALA A 37 4.84 3.89 -12.56
N THR A 38 4.56 3.86 -11.26
CA THR A 38 4.75 2.66 -10.42
C THR A 38 3.76 1.57 -10.77
N LEU A 39 2.48 1.93 -10.95
CA LEU A 39 1.45 0.97 -11.33
C LEU A 39 1.76 0.37 -12.69
N TYR A 40 2.17 1.20 -13.65
CA TYR A 40 2.62 0.75 -14.96
C TYR A 40 3.76 -0.27 -14.88
N ALA A 41 4.85 0.07 -14.19
CA ALA A 41 5.97 -0.85 -14.01
C ALA A 41 5.54 -2.18 -13.36
N THR A 42 4.59 -2.12 -12.42
CA THR A 42 4.07 -3.32 -11.75
C THR A 42 3.24 -4.19 -12.68
N LEU A 43 2.35 -3.59 -13.48
CA LEU A 43 1.51 -4.33 -14.41
C LEU A 43 2.36 -5.00 -15.49
N VAL A 44 3.34 -4.30 -16.08
CA VAL A 44 4.27 -4.88 -17.07
C VAL A 44 5.05 -6.09 -16.53
N GLU A 45 5.43 -6.09 -15.25
CA GLU A 45 6.09 -7.24 -14.62
C GLU A 45 5.19 -8.48 -14.50
N TYR A 46 3.86 -8.31 -14.53
CA TYR A 46 2.88 -9.40 -14.56
C TYR A 46 2.45 -9.76 -15.98
N SER A 47 2.16 -8.75 -16.80
CA SER A 47 1.64 -8.92 -18.16
C SER A 47 2.76 -8.73 -19.18
N ARG A 48 3.31 -9.83 -19.69
CA ARG A 48 4.32 -9.79 -20.77
C ARG A 48 3.79 -9.23 -22.11
N HIS A 49 2.50 -8.94 -22.21
CA HIS A 49 1.82 -8.56 -23.45
C HIS A 49 1.22 -7.15 -23.47
N LEU A 50 1.12 -6.43 -22.34
CA LEU A 50 0.60 -5.07 -22.33
C LEU A 50 1.72 -4.06 -22.68
N SER A 51 1.52 -3.34 -23.77
CA SER A 51 2.38 -2.22 -24.17
C SER A 51 2.13 -0.96 -23.34
N GLU A 52 3.12 -0.05 -23.31
CA GLU A 52 2.97 1.25 -22.64
C GLU A 52 1.78 2.06 -23.18
N SER A 53 1.59 2.03 -24.50
CA SER A 53 0.48 2.71 -25.17
C SER A 53 -0.89 2.17 -24.75
N GLU A 54 -1.04 0.86 -24.62
CA GLU A 54 -2.32 0.27 -24.18
C GLU A 54 -2.63 0.71 -22.75
N LEU A 55 -1.65 0.71 -21.84
CA LEU A 55 -1.92 1.09 -20.46
C LEU A 55 -2.31 2.57 -20.31
N GLN A 56 -1.68 3.47 -21.07
CA GLN A 56 -2.00 4.90 -21.02
C GLN A 56 -3.42 5.21 -21.52
N THR A 57 -4.03 4.31 -22.29
CA THR A 57 -5.41 4.47 -22.78
C THR A 57 -6.46 3.86 -21.86
N LEU A 58 -6.05 3.11 -20.83
CA LEU A 58 -6.98 2.50 -19.90
C LEU A 58 -7.65 3.57 -19.02
N THR A 59 -8.98 3.45 -18.91
CA THR A 59 -9.73 4.20 -17.90
C THR A 59 -9.43 3.66 -16.51
N ALA A 60 -9.81 4.40 -15.46
CA ALA A 60 -9.69 3.93 -14.08
C ALA A 60 -10.36 2.56 -13.85
N ASP A 61 -11.48 2.27 -14.53
CA ASP A 61 -12.14 0.97 -14.45
C ASP A 61 -11.43 -0.10 -15.28
N GLY A 62 -10.81 0.28 -16.40
CA GLY A 62 -9.91 -0.60 -17.16
C GLY A 62 -8.72 -1.05 -16.31
N ILE A 63 -8.09 -0.12 -15.59
CA ILE A 63 -6.98 -0.42 -14.66
C ILE A 63 -7.43 -1.39 -13.56
N LYS A 64 -8.60 -1.16 -12.94
CA LYS A 64 -9.13 -2.08 -11.91
C LYS A 64 -9.34 -3.49 -12.46
N LYS A 65 -9.93 -3.60 -13.66
CA LYS A 65 -10.16 -4.89 -14.32
C LYS A 65 -8.85 -5.62 -14.60
N GLU A 66 -7.83 -4.91 -15.06
CA GLU A 66 -6.52 -5.50 -15.33
C GLU A 66 -5.86 -6.04 -14.05
N ILE A 67 -5.87 -5.25 -12.96
CA ILE A 67 -5.35 -5.70 -11.67
C ILE A 67 -6.10 -6.94 -11.17
N LEU A 68 -7.43 -6.95 -11.27
CA LEU A 68 -8.25 -8.10 -10.84
C LEU A 68 -7.93 -9.35 -11.68
N SER A 69 -7.80 -9.19 -12.99
CA SER A 69 -7.41 -10.27 -13.91
C SER A 69 -6.08 -10.92 -13.50
N ILE A 70 -5.08 -10.11 -13.16
CA ILE A 70 -3.78 -10.59 -12.66
C ILE A 70 -3.95 -11.37 -11.36
N ILE A 71 -4.68 -10.82 -10.39
CA ILE A 71 -4.89 -11.47 -9.09
C ILE A 71 -5.63 -12.81 -9.26
N GLU A 72 -6.67 -12.85 -10.09
CA GLU A 72 -7.46 -14.06 -10.35
C GLU A 72 -6.63 -15.14 -11.08
N HIS A 73 -5.81 -14.74 -12.06
CA HIS A 73 -4.89 -15.65 -12.75
C HIS A 73 -3.89 -16.29 -11.79
N GLU A 74 -3.29 -15.52 -10.89
CA GLU A 74 -2.32 -16.00 -9.89
C GLU A 74 -2.98 -16.95 -8.87
N VAL A 75 -4.21 -16.65 -8.42
CA VAL A 75 -4.99 -17.55 -7.53
C VAL A 75 -5.26 -18.90 -8.21
N GLY A 76 -5.63 -18.89 -9.49
CA GLY A 76 -5.96 -20.09 -10.26
C GLY A 76 -4.75 -20.93 -10.66
N SER A 77 -3.60 -20.30 -10.93
CA SER A 77 -2.40 -20.98 -11.44
C SER A 77 -1.63 -21.73 -10.35
N GLU A 78 -1.48 -21.15 -9.16
CA GLU A 78 -0.59 -21.68 -8.11
C GLU A 78 -1.32 -22.24 -6.87
N LYS A 79 -2.67 -22.30 -6.87
CA LYS A 79 -3.50 -22.62 -5.68
C LYS A 79 -3.15 -21.75 -4.46
N ILE A 80 -2.72 -20.53 -4.71
CA ILE A 80 -2.31 -19.58 -3.69
C ILE A 80 -3.54 -18.83 -3.15
N SER A 81 -3.54 -18.53 -1.84
CA SER A 81 -4.64 -17.76 -1.23
C SER A 81 -4.73 -16.35 -1.83
N LEU A 82 -5.95 -15.81 -1.97
CA LEU A 82 -6.19 -14.44 -2.45
C LEU A 82 -5.34 -13.39 -1.72
N LEU A 83 -5.21 -13.50 -0.39
CA LEU A 83 -4.42 -12.58 0.43
C LEU A 83 -2.93 -12.61 0.05
N HIS A 84 -2.41 -13.79 -0.28
CA HIS A 84 -1.03 -13.91 -0.72
C HIS A 84 -0.83 -13.32 -2.11
N CYS A 85 -1.77 -13.50 -3.05
CA CYS A 85 -1.72 -12.84 -4.36
C CYS A 85 -1.70 -11.30 -4.23
N TRP A 86 -2.58 -10.73 -3.40
CA TRP A 86 -2.56 -9.31 -3.09
C TRP A 86 -1.26 -8.86 -2.41
N LYS A 87 -0.75 -9.64 -1.45
CA LYS A 87 0.55 -9.36 -0.80
C LYS A 87 1.69 -9.33 -1.82
N SER A 88 1.75 -10.31 -2.72
CA SER A 88 2.75 -10.37 -3.79
C SER A 88 2.64 -9.17 -4.72
N PHE A 89 1.42 -8.80 -5.11
CA PHE A 89 1.17 -7.62 -5.93
C PHE A 89 1.68 -6.35 -5.24
N PHE A 90 1.32 -6.13 -3.97
CA PHE A 90 1.78 -4.95 -3.22
C PHE A 90 3.29 -4.94 -2.98
N ASN A 91 3.93 -6.09 -2.80
CA ASN A 91 5.39 -6.17 -2.69
C ASN A 91 6.07 -5.69 -3.98
N ARG A 92 5.58 -6.14 -5.15
CA ARG A 92 6.09 -5.66 -6.45
C ARG A 92 5.80 -4.19 -6.67
N TYR A 93 4.57 -3.75 -6.34
CA TYR A 93 4.20 -2.34 -6.38
C TYR A 93 5.14 -1.48 -5.55
N PHE A 94 5.39 -1.87 -4.30
CA PHE A 94 6.27 -1.15 -3.39
C PHE A 94 7.73 -1.13 -3.88
N HIS A 95 8.22 -2.24 -4.43
CA HIS A 95 9.55 -2.29 -5.03
C HIS A 95 9.69 -1.30 -6.20
N ASN A 96 8.69 -1.27 -7.09
CA ASN A 96 8.68 -0.32 -8.20
C ASN A 96 8.46 1.13 -7.72
N TRP A 97 7.71 1.33 -6.64
CA TRP A 97 7.57 2.63 -6.01
C TRP A 97 8.92 3.15 -5.53
N CYS A 98 9.71 2.33 -4.84
CA CYS A 98 11.06 2.71 -4.41
C CYS A 98 11.96 3.14 -5.58
N LYS A 99 11.89 2.43 -6.72
CA LYS A 99 12.64 2.80 -7.93
C LYS A 99 12.16 4.12 -8.55
N SER A 100 10.84 4.34 -8.62
CA SER A 100 10.24 5.57 -9.16
C SER A 100 10.39 6.77 -8.22
N ASN A 101 10.50 6.50 -6.92
CA ASN A 101 10.60 7.50 -5.88
C ASN A 101 12.06 7.78 -5.45
N ALA A 102 13.04 7.32 -6.23
CA ALA A 102 14.46 7.53 -5.97
C ALA A 102 14.78 9.03 -5.87
N LEU A 103 15.50 9.41 -4.81
CA LEU A 103 15.89 10.80 -4.52
C LEU A 103 17.03 11.24 -5.45
N TYR A 104 16.85 12.36 -6.14
CA TYR A 104 17.87 12.95 -7.00
C TYR A 104 18.49 14.21 -6.40
N GLY A 105 17.73 14.97 -5.60
CA GLY A 105 18.29 16.14 -4.94
C GLY A 105 17.26 16.99 -4.21
N LEU A 106 17.73 18.11 -3.68
CA LEU A 106 16.92 19.15 -3.07
C LEU A 106 16.70 20.29 -4.06
N LEU A 107 15.47 20.79 -4.11
CA LEU A 107 15.11 22.02 -4.78
C LEU A 107 15.08 23.14 -3.74
N VAL A 108 15.81 24.23 -3.98
CA VAL A 108 15.75 25.43 -3.15
C VAL A 108 15.44 26.60 -4.08
N ASP A 109 14.26 27.18 -3.93
CA ASP A 109 13.87 28.39 -4.65
C ASP A 109 14.00 29.59 -3.70
N SER A 110 15.02 30.40 -3.92
CA SER A 110 15.28 31.60 -3.12
C SER A 110 14.24 32.69 -3.31
N SER A 111 13.50 32.70 -4.43
CA SER A 111 12.50 33.72 -4.72
C SER A 111 11.21 33.52 -3.92
N SER A 112 10.77 32.27 -3.76
CA SER A 112 9.59 31.92 -2.95
C SER A 112 9.94 31.44 -1.54
N GLY A 113 11.21 31.16 -1.26
CA GLY A 113 11.65 30.49 -0.03
C GLY A 113 11.25 29.00 0.04
N ALA A 114 10.72 28.44 -1.04
CA ALA A 114 10.28 27.05 -1.07
C ALA A 114 11.48 26.09 -1.09
N VAL A 115 11.38 25.04 -0.29
CA VAL A 115 12.33 23.93 -0.27
C VAL A 115 11.58 22.66 -0.65
N GLY A 116 12.16 21.84 -1.51
CA GLY A 116 11.52 20.62 -1.97
C GLY A 116 12.50 19.48 -2.25
N LEU A 117 11.95 18.33 -2.58
CA LEU A 117 12.66 17.12 -3.00
C LEU A 117 12.38 16.86 -4.47
N ILE A 118 13.45 16.68 -5.23
CA ILE A 118 13.41 16.19 -6.60
C ILE A 118 13.60 14.68 -6.56
N ARG A 119 12.64 13.95 -7.10
CA ARG A 119 12.68 12.50 -7.24
C ARG A 119 12.54 12.11 -8.70
N ARG A 120 12.89 10.86 -9.02
CA ARG A 120 12.90 10.37 -10.40
C ARG A 120 11.60 10.63 -11.18
N SER A 121 10.43 10.49 -10.55
CA SER A 121 9.14 10.69 -11.22
C SER A 121 8.22 11.70 -10.53
N SER A 122 8.71 12.47 -9.56
CA SER A 122 7.88 13.44 -8.83
C SER A 122 8.72 14.55 -8.17
N ILE A 123 8.05 15.64 -7.82
CA ILE A 123 8.60 16.70 -6.97
C ILE A 123 7.70 16.82 -5.74
N SER A 124 8.27 17.05 -4.57
CA SER A 124 7.51 17.39 -3.36
C SER A 124 8.05 18.65 -2.73
N LEU A 125 7.15 19.44 -2.13
CA LEU A 125 7.50 20.65 -1.39
C LEU A 125 7.41 20.36 0.11
N PHE A 126 8.34 20.93 0.86
CA PHE A 126 8.26 20.95 2.31
C PHE A 126 7.33 22.07 2.76
N ARG A 127 6.53 21.76 3.77
CA ARG A 127 5.74 22.73 4.50
C ARG A 127 5.86 22.47 5.99
N SER A 128 5.62 23.51 6.78
CA SER A 128 5.46 23.37 8.22
C SER A 128 4.26 22.48 8.53
N LEU A 129 4.35 21.74 9.63
CA LEU A 129 3.22 20.98 10.18
C LEU A 129 2.13 21.92 10.68
N GLU A 130 0.89 21.57 10.36
CA GLU A 130 -0.32 22.23 10.86
C GLU A 130 -0.66 21.73 12.27
N ASP A 131 -1.46 22.49 13.02
CA ASP A 131 -1.79 22.16 14.41
C ASP A 131 -2.45 20.78 14.56
N ILE A 132 -3.32 20.40 13.63
CA ILE A 132 -3.95 19.08 13.62
C ILE A 132 -2.93 17.95 13.45
N GLU A 133 -1.89 18.15 12.66
CA GLU A 133 -0.85 17.16 12.43
C GLU A 133 0.10 17.06 13.63
N ARG A 134 0.37 18.18 14.31
CA ARG A 134 1.13 18.19 15.57
C ARG A 134 0.41 17.39 16.66
N ILE A 135 -0.91 17.51 16.74
CA ILE A 135 -1.73 16.71 17.67
C ILE A 135 -1.62 15.22 17.32
N MET A 136 -1.72 14.87 16.03
CA MET A 136 -1.55 13.48 15.59
C MET A 136 -0.15 12.92 15.86
N GLU A 137 0.91 13.71 15.65
CA GLU A 137 2.28 13.29 15.92
C GLU A 137 2.47 12.91 17.39
N VAL A 138 1.92 13.71 18.31
CA VAL A 138 1.94 13.40 19.75
C VAL A 138 1.15 12.13 20.07
N VAL A 139 0.00 11.91 19.42
CA VAL A 139 -0.81 10.69 19.61
C VAL A 139 -0.11 9.43 19.07
N VAL A 140 0.61 9.54 17.95
CA VAL A 140 1.34 8.40 17.34
C VAL A 140 2.66 8.10 18.06
N ARG A 141 3.34 9.10 18.64
CA ARG A 141 4.59 8.89 19.40
C ARG A 141 4.38 8.39 20.84
N LYS A 142 3.26 8.73 21.48
CA LYS A 142 2.94 8.24 22.85
C LYS A 142 3.02 6.70 22.98
N PRO A 143 2.48 5.89 22.04
CA PRO A 143 2.65 4.44 22.06
C PRO A 143 4.11 3.99 22.03
N LEU A 144 4.96 4.61 21.18
CA LEU A 144 6.36 4.20 21.03
C LEU A 144 7.21 4.51 22.26
N GLU A 145 7.03 5.68 22.88
CA GLU A 145 7.76 6.02 24.10
C GLU A 145 7.31 5.19 25.30
N THR A 146 6.02 4.82 25.36
CA THR A 146 5.50 3.96 26.44
C THR A 146 6.08 2.56 26.34
N VAL A 147 6.13 1.99 25.12
CA VAL A 147 6.74 0.67 24.87
C VAL A 147 8.25 0.67 25.17
N ARG A 148 8.97 1.74 24.79
CA ARG A 148 10.40 1.88 25.07
C ARG A 148 10.70 2.00 26.57
N ARG A 149 9.89 2.76 27.32
CA ARG A 149 10.05 2.87 28.79
C ARG A 149 9.74 1.55 29.49
N GLU A 150 8.78 0.77 29.00
CA GLU A 150 8.49 -0.56 29.53
C GLU A 150 9.60 -1.58 29.24
N SER A 151 10.26 -1.52 28.07
CA SER A 151 11.40 -2.38 27.77
C SER A 151 12.63 -2.03 28.62
N GLU A 152 12.94 -0.75 28.77
CA GLU A 152 14.06 -0.27 29.61
C GLU A 152 13.84 -0.60 31.10
N LYS A 153 12.58 -0.63 31.56
CA LYS A 153 12.24 -1.01 32.94
C LYS A 153 12.41 -2.51 33.18
N ARG A 154 12.06 -3.36 32.20
CA ARG A 154 12.27 -4.81 32.29
C ARG A 154 13.74 -5.20 32.24
N GLU A 155 14.56 -4.53 31.42
CA GLU A 155 16.01 -4.77 31.38
C GLU A 155 16.67 -4.46 32.73
N LYS A 156 16.29 -3.34 33.36
CA LYS A 156 16.79 -2.97 34.70
C LYS A 156 16.30 -3.89 35.81
N GLU A 157 15.10 -4.45 35.69
CA GLU A 157 14.61 -5.47 36.62
C GLU A 157 15.42 -6.76 36.49
N ILE A 158 15.78 -7.19 35.27
CA ILE A 158 16.59 -8.40 35.03
C ILE A 158 18.02 -8.23 35.57
N GLU A 159 18.66 -7.08 35.35
CA GLU A 159 20.01 -6.78 35.87
C GLU A 159 20.06 -6.66 37.40
N SER A 160 18.91 -6.52 38.08
CA SER A 160 18.85 -6.44 39.55
C SER A 160 18.78 -7.80 40.26
N PHE A 161 18.74 -8.90 39.50
CA PHE A 161 18.69 -10.28 40.02
C PHE A 161 19.97 -11.10 39.74
N GLU A 162 21.01 -10.49 39.15
CA GLU A 162 22.38 -11.04 39.08
C GLU A 162 23.30 -10.42 40.14
#